data_AF-A0A7S1TMP7-F1
#
_entry.id   AF-A0A7S1TMP7-F1
#
_cell.length_a   1.000
_cell.length_b   1.000
_cell.length_c   1.000
_cell.angle_alpha   90.00
_cell.angle_beta   90.00
_cell.angle_gamma   90.00
#
_symmetry.space_group_name_H-M   'P 1'
#
loop_
_entity.id
_entity.type
_entity.pdbx_description
1 polymer ?
#
loop_
_entity_poly.entity_id
_entity_poly.type
_entity_poly.pdbx_seq_one_letter_code
_entity_poly.pdbx_strand_id
1 'polypeptide(L)'
;EKVESALASVESRAVELHVRLAELREAVQQLALGHGAYASAPWPVFLSKFDVLSKQFQQLAEDLQRSIAEAALAQLVVRPQRVTPGAPQLLELVPQLLRTRLEPEIQIRERHMLAEFEQTSADSSESAAMTRVVAWNDFVDESLERVRELIDQLITVGGIEPNAPVPHPSAAAMFDALDKGIGL
;
A
#
# COMPACT_ATOMS: atom_id res chain seq x y z
N GLU A 1 -20.25 6.07 18.00
CA GLU A 1 -20.09 4.61 17.82
C GLU A 1 -19.55 4.19 16.45
N LYS A 2 -20.34 4.12 15.36
CA LYS A 2 -19.83 3.63 14.05
C LYS A 2 -18.65 4.44 13.48
N VAL A 3 -18.75 5.76 13.56
CA VAL A 3 -17.70 6.70 13.09
C VAL A 3 -16.42 6.58 13.93
N GLU A 4 -16.56 6.52 15.25
CA GLU A 4 -15.43 6.40 16.18
C GLU A 4 -14.72 5.05 16.01
N SER A 5 -15.48 3.97 15.80
CA SER A 5 -14.92 2.66 15.50
C SER A 5 -14.20 2.62 14.15
N ALA A 6 -14.75 3.28 13.12
CA ALA A 6 -14.10 3.38 11.82
C ALA A 6 -12.80 4.20 11.90
N LEU A 7 -12.83 5.35 12.59
CA LEU A 7 -11.66 6.19 12.81
C LEU A 7 -10.57 5.43 13.58
N ALA A 8 -10.91 4.76 14.68
CA ALA A 8 -9.96 3.98 15.47
C ALA A 8 -9.35 2.82 14.66
N SER A 9 -10.13 2.16 13.80
CA SER A 9 -9.63 1.11 12.90
C SER A 9 -8.63 1.67 11.87
N VAL A 10 -8.96 2.80 11.25
CA VAL A 10 -8.07 3.47 10.28
C VAL A 10 -6.79 3.95 10.95
N GLU A 11 -6.90 4.57 12.14
CA GLU A 11 -5.76 5.05 12.92
C GLU A 11 -4.84 3.91 13.33
N SER A 12 -5.38 2.82 13.87
CA SER A 12 -4.59 1.64 14.24
C SER A 12 -3.82 1.07 13.04
N ARG A 13 -4.43 0.99 11.85
CA ARG A 13 -3.78 0.50 10.64
C ARG A 13 -2.74 1.46 10.10
N ALA A 14 -3.00 2.77 10.16
CA ALA A 14 -2.04 3.79 9.78
C ALA A 14 -0.78 3.75 10.67
N VAL A 15 -0.95 3.55 11.98
CA VAL A 15 0.16 3.38 12.92
C VAL A 15 0.95 2.11 12.61
N GLU A 16 0.28 0.98 12.39
CA GLU A 16 0.95 -0.28 12.03
C GLU A 16 1.77 -0.14 10.74
N LEU A 17 1.20 0.48 9.70
CA LEU A 17 1.89 0.78 8.46
C LEU A 17 3.11 1.68 8.68
N HIS A 18 2.97 2.72 9.50
CA HIS A 18 4.07 3.63 9.81
C HIS A 18 5.26 2.90 10.46
N VAL A 19 4.98 2.01 11.42
CA VAL A 19 6.02 1.20 12.08
C VAL A 19 6.73 0.31 11.06
N ARG A 20 5.98 -0.43 10.24
CA ARG A 20 6.58 -1.32 9.22
C ARG A 20 7.33 -0.57 8.12
N LEU A 21 6.90 0.63 7.76
CA LEU A 21 7.64 1.52 6.85
C LEU A 21 8.95 1.99 7.46
N ALA A 22 8.96 2.31 8.75
CA ALA A 22 10.18 2.67 9.46
C ALA A 22 11.18 1.49 9.47
N GLU A 23 10.70 0.28 9.76
CA GLU A 23 11.49 -0.96 9.70
C GLU A 23 12.04 -1.24 8.29
N LEU A 24 11.22 -1.05 7.24
CA LEU A 24 11.69 -1.19 5.86
C LEU A 24 12.75 -0.13 5.53
N ARG A 25 12.52 1.13 5.90
CA ARG A 25 13.46 2.22 5.65
C ARG A 25 14.81 1.95 6.33
N GLU A 26 14.79 1.48 7.57
CA GLU A 26 16.00 1.09 8.29
C GLU A 26 16.70 -0.09 7.61
N ALA A 27 15.97 -1.13 7.21
CA ALA A 27 16.53 -2.27 6.47
C ALA A 27 17.15 -1.84 5.12
N VAL A 28 16.52 -0.92 4.39
CA VAL A 28 17.05 -0.35 3.14
C VAL A 28 18.30 0.47 3.39
N GLN A 29 18.34 1.28 4.46
CA GLN A 29 19.54 2.04 4.83
C GLN A 29 20.69 1.11 5.21
N GLN A 30 20.42 0.04 5.97
CA GLN A 30 21.42 -0.96 6.34
C GLN A 30 21.96 -1.71 5.11
N LEU A 31 21.09 -2.06 4.15
CA LEU A 31 21.47 -2.63 2.85
C LEU A 31 22.33 -1.66 2.02
N ALA A 32 21.90 -0.41 1.90
CA ALA A 32 22.59 0.62 1.11
C ALA A 32 23.98 0.96 1.68
N LEU A 33 24.13 0.92 3.00
CA LEU A 33 25.39 1.17 3.68
C LEU A 33 26.27 -0.10 3.74
N GLY A 34 25.76 -1.28 3.39
CA GLY A 34 26.50 -2.55 3.50
C GLY A 34 26.88 -2.92 4.94
N HIS A 35 26.18 -2.35 5.94
CA HIS A 35 26.48 -2.57 7.35
C HIS A 35 25.40 -3.45 8.00
N GLY A 36 25.84 -4.45 8.79
CA GLY A 36 24.97 -5.28 9.63
C GLY A 36 24.61 -6.66 9.03
N ALA A 37 23.73 -7.39 9.72
CA ALA A 37 23.26 -8.74 9.34
C ALA A 37 22.56 -8.81 7.97
N TYR A 38 22.32 -7.66 7.33
CA TYR A 38 21.63 -7.53 6.05
C TYR A 38 22.56 -7.33 4.86
N ALA A 39 23.88 -7.19 5.05
CA ALA A 39 24.83 -7.06 3.94
C ALA A 39 24.81 -8.27 2.97
N SER A 40 24.34 -9.44 3.46
CA SER A 40 24.12 -10.67 2.70
C SER A 40 22.64 -11.06 2.59
N ALA A 41 21.71 -10.21 3.05
CA ALA A 41 20.29 -10.55 3.01
C ALA A 41 19.87 -10.75 1.55
N PRO A 42 19.35 -11.94 1.19
CA PRO A 42 19.04 -12.23 -0.19
C PRO A 42 17.89 -11.32 -0.62
N TRP A 43 18.01 -10.72 -1.81
CA TRP A 43 16.99 -9.91 -2.49
C TRP A 43 15.52 -10.39 -2.29
N PRO A 44 15.22 -11.70 -2.25
CA PRO A 44 13.93 -12.25 -1.82
C PRO A 44 13.35 -11.71 -0.50
N VAL A 45 14.17 -11.45 0.52
CA VAL A 45 13.69 -10.93 1.83
C VAL A 45 13.19 -9.50 1.68
N PHE A 46 13.90 -8.66 0.91
CA PHE A 46 13.44 -7.32 0.59
C PHE A 46 12.11 -7.33 -0.18
N LEU A 47 12.01 -8.17 -1.22
CA LEU A 47 10.78 -8.33 -1.99
C LEU A 47 9.61 -8.80 -1.12
N SER A 48 9.85 -9.72 -0.18
CA SER A 48 8.80 -10.19 0.74
C SER A 48 8.29 -9.07 1.67
N LYS A 49 9.18 -8.24 2.20
CA LYS A 49 8.79 -7.08 3.03
C LYS A 49 8.03 -6.04 2.22
N PHE A 50 8.45 -5.81 0.98
CA PHE A 50 7.74 -4.92 0.06
C PHE A 50 6.34 -5.43 -0.28
N ASP A 51 6.20 -6.72 -0.63
CA ASP A 51 4.90 -7.34 -0.95
C ASP A 51 3.91 -7.24 0.23
N VAL A 52 4.38 -7.50 1.46
CA VAL A 52 3.57 -7.33 2.67
C VAL A 52 3.11 -5.88 2.82
N LEU A 53 4.00 -4.91 2.64
CA LEU A 53 3.64 -3.49 2.72
C LEU A 53 2.65 -3.09 1.62
N SER A 54 2.85 -3.54 0.38
CA SER A 54 1.92 -3.29 -0.73
C SER A 54 0.52 -3.82 -0.42
N LYS A 55 0.41 -5.04 0.12
CA LYS A 55 -0.87 -5.62 0.55
C LYS A 55 -1.52 -4.84 1.68
N GLN A 56 -0.74 -4.36 2.65
CA GLN A 56 -1.27 -3.55 3.75
C GLN A 56 -1.73 -2.15 3.27
N PHE A 57 -1.03 -1.55 2.32
CA PHE A 57 -1.49 -0.32 1.67
C PHE A 57 -2.80 -0.52 0.90
N GLN A 58 -2.92 -1.63 0.17
CA GLN A 58 -4.16 -1.99 -0.51
C GLN A 58 -5.31 -2.16 0.49
N GLN A 59 -5.08 -2.90 1.59
CA GLN A 59 -6.07 -3.09 2.63
C GLN A 59 -6.52 -1.74 3.24
N LEU A 60 -5.57 -0.85 3.58
CA LEU A 60 -5.89 0.48 4.09
C LEU A 60 -6.72 1.30 3.09
N ALA A 61 -6.39 1.22 1.79
CA ALA A 61 -7.15 1.91 0.75
C ALA A 61 -8.60 1.41 0.67
N GLU A 62 -8.81 0.10 0.73
CA GLU A 62 -10.14 -0.52 0.77
C GLU A 62 -10.92 -0.15 2.03
N ASP A 63 -10.26 -0.13 3.20
CA ASP A 63 -10.90 0.27 4.46
C ASP A 63 -11.29 1.75 4.46
N LEU A 64 -10.45 2.62 3.88
CA LEU A 64 -10.75 4.04 3.72
C LEU A 64 -11.94 4.25 2.79
N GLN A 65 -11.97 3.57 1.63
CA GLN A 65 -13.11 3.63 0.71
C GLN A 65 -14.40 3.14 1.39
N ARG A 66 -14.33 2.02 2.12
CA ARG A 66 -15.46 1.50 2.89
C ARG A 66 -15.92 2.49 3.97
N SER A 67 -14.99 3.09 4.69
CA SER A 67 -15.29 4.04 5.77
C SER A 67 -15.85 5.36 5.23
N ILE A 68 -15.44 5.80 4.04
CA ILE A 68 -16.04 6.94 3.33
C ILE A 68 -17.51 6.62 3.00
N ALA A 69 -17.79 5.43 2.49
CA ALA A 69 -19.15 5.01 2.10
C ALA A 69 -20.06 4.75 3.30
N GLU A 70 -19.58 4.06 4.34
CA GLU A 70 -20.38 3.57 5.45
C GLU A 70 -20.42 4.51 6.65
N ALA A 71 -19.34 5.27 6.89
CA ALA A 71 -19.19 6.15 8.05
C ALA A 71 -19.08 7.64 7.69
N ALA A 72 -19.25 7.99 6.40
CA ALA A 72 -19.23 9.35 5.89
C ALA A 72 -17.99 10.17 6.34
N LEU A 73 -16.82 9.52 6.48
CA LEU A 73 -15.60 10.17 6.97
C LEU A 73 -15.22 11.42 6.17
N ALA A 74 -15.51 11.45 4.87
CA ALA A 74 -15.26 12.60 4.00
C ALA A 74 -16.06 13.87 4.37
N GLN A 75 -17.10 13.74 5.20
CA GLN A 75 -17.95 14.85 5.65
C GLN A 75 -17.53 15.38 7.04
N LEU A 76 -16.55 14.74 7.69
CA LEU A 76 -16.09 15.11 9.02
C LEU A 76 -14.86 16.01 8.94
N VAL A 77 -14.78 16.97 9.87
CA VAL A 77 -13.65 17.90 9.96
C VAL A 77 -12.95 17.71 11.28
N VAL A 78 -11.65 17.41 11.22
CA VAL A 78 -10.78 17.40 12.40
C VAL A 78 -10.48 18.84 12.77
N ARG A 79 -10.89 19.25 13.97
CA ARG A 79 -10.59 20.57 14.53
C ARG A 79 -9.73 20.40 15.78
N PRO A 80 -8.60 21.10 15.90
CA PRO A 80 -7.80 21.05 17.12
C PRO A 80 -8.64 21.63 18.27
N GLN A 81 -8.76 20.89 19.37
CA GLN A 81 -9.31 21.43 20.60
C GLN A 81 -8.36 22.50 21.14
N ARG A 82 -8.89 23.50 21.85
CA ARG A 82 -8.10 24.65 22.37
C ARG A 82 -6.86 24.13 23.10
N VAL A 83 -5.69 24.49 22.59
CA VAL A 83 -4.40 24.10 23.17
C VAL A 83 -4.31 24.75 24.55
N THR A 84 -4.15 23.95 25.60
CA THR A 84 -3.89 24.40 26.96
C THR A 84 -2.64 25.31 26.96
N PRO A 85 -2.62 26.47 27.64
CA PRO A 85 -1.56 27.49 27.52
C PRO A 85 -0.17 27.08 28.07
N GLY A 86 0.14 25.78 28.19
CA GLY A 86 1.41 25.25 28.70
C GLY A 86 2.30 24.54 27.68
N ALA A 87 1.87 24.40 26.41
CA ALA A 87 2.60 23.62 25.41
C ALA A 87 2.77 24.39 24.08
N PRO A 88 3.66 25.40 24.03
CA PRO A 88 3.92 26.18 22.81
C PRO A 88 4.41 25.31 21.64
N GLN A 89 5.07 24.19 21.93
CA GLN A 89 5.55 23.23 20.94
C GLN A 89 4.39 22.58 20.16
N LEU A 90 3.25 22.35 20.83
CA LEU A 90 2.06 21.80 20.16
C LEU A 90 1.43 22.82 19.18
N LEU A 91 1.57 24.13 19.44
CA LEU A 91 1.09 25.15 18.51
C LEU A 91 1.85 25.14 17.17
N GLU A 92 3.13 24.76 17.18
CA GLU A 92 3.94 24.62 15.96
C GLU A 92 3.71 23.28 15.23
N LEU A 93 3.40 22.21 15.97
CA LEU A 93 3.17 20.87 15.43
C LEU A 93 1.76 20.68 14.86
N VAL A 94 0.74 21.32 15.43
CA VAL A 94 -0.66 21.16 15.00
C VAL A 94 -0.86 21.43 13.49
N PRO A 95 -0.31 22.51 12.90
CA PRO A 95 -0.39 22.72 11.46
C PRO A 95 0.30 21.63 10.63
N GLN A 96 1.35 21.00 11.16
CA GLN A 96 2.06 19.91 10.48
C GLN A 96 1.25 18.61 10.54
N LEU A 97 0.62 18.31 11.67
CA LEU A 97 -0.22 17.12 11.87
C LEU A 97 -1.52 17.18 11.08
N LEU A 98 -2.10 18.38 10.91
CA LEU A 98 -3.32 18.60 10.13
C LEU A 98 -3.04 18.94 8.66
N ARG A 99 -1.78 18.82 8.23
CA ARG A 99 -1.40 19.13 6.85
C ARG A 99 -2.04 18.12 5.90
N THR A 100 -2.85 18.61 4.98
CA THR A 100 -3.42 17.83 3.86
C THR A 100 -2.73 18.10 2.53
N ARG A 101 -1.81 19.08 2.48
CA ARG A 101 -1.03 19.36 1.28
C ARG A 101 -0.07 18.21 1.00
N LEU A 102 -0.17 17.66 -0.21
CA LEU A 102 0.74 16.65 -0.75
C LEU A 102 2.21 17.07 -0.62
N GLU A 103 3.10 16.09 -0.60
CA GLU A 103 4.54 16.35 -0.62
C GLU A 103 4.96 17.05 -1.94
N PRO A 104 5.97 17.93 -1.92
CA PRO A 104 6.40 18.68 -3.11
C PRO A 104 6.72 17.78 -4.31
N GLU A 105 7.36 16.64 -4.07
CA GLU A 105 7.72 15.66 -5.10
C GLU A 105 6.48 15.07 -5.79
N ILE A 106 5.43 14.79 -5.01
CA ILE A 106 4.15 14.28 -5.53
C ILE A 106 3.46 15.37 -6.36
N GLN A 107 3.44 16.62 -5.88
CA GLN A 107 2.84 17.74 -6.62
C GLN A 107 3.55 17.99 -7.96
N ILE A 108 4.88 17.87 -7.99
CA ILE A 108 5.67 17.99 -9.22
C ILE A 108 5.27 16.86 -10.18
N ARG A 109 5.22 15.61 -9.69
CA ARG A 109 4.82 14.46 -10.49
C ARG A 109 3.39 14.60 -11.05
N GLU A 110 2.44 15.05 -10.24
CA GLU A 110 1.06 15.33 -10.70
C GLU A 110 1.03 16.36 -11.81
N ARG A 111 1.79 17.45 -11.69
CA ARG A 111 1.88 18.47 -12.75
C ARG A 111 2.50 17.92 -14.03
N HIS A 112 3.53 17.08 -13.93
CA HIS A 112 4.11 16.43 -15.10
C HIS A 112 3.11 15.51 -15.78
N MET A 113 2.41 14.66 -15.04
CA MET A 113 1.38 13.77 -15.60
C MET A 113 0.23 14.54 -16.25
N LEU A 114 -0.21 15.65 -15.64
CA LEU A 114 -1.25 16.52 -16.22
C LEU A 114 -0.76 17.20 -17.51
N ALA A 115 0.47 17.71 -17.53
CA ALA A 115 1.05 18.32 -18.73
C ALA A 115 1.22 17.30 -19.87
N GLU A 116 1.64 16.08 -19.56
CA GLU A 116 1.72 14.97 -20.53
C GLU A 116 0.34 14.61 -21.07
N PHE A 117 -0.68 14.55 -20.21
CA PHE A 117 -2.06 14.30 -20.61
C PHE A 117 -2.60 15.41 -21.52
N GLU A 118 -2.38 16.67 -21.19
CA GLU A 118 -2.80 17.82 -22.01
C GLU A 118 -2.11 17.83 -23.37
N GLN A 119 -0.80 17.51 -23.42
CA GLN A 119 -0.06 17.38 -24.68
C GLN A 119 -0.59 16.24 -25.56
N THR A 120 -0.96 15.11 -24.95
CA THR A 120 -1.46 13.93 -25.67
C THR A 120 -2.93 14.07 -26.08
N SER A 121 -3.71 14.86 -25.33
CA SER A 121 -5.16 15.00 -25.49
C SER A 121 -5.57 16.23 -26.29
N ALA A 122 -4.62 17.08 -26.70
CA ALA A 122 -4.88 18.31 -27.46
C ALA A 122 -5.75 18.11 -28.72
N ASP A 123 -5.74 16.89 -29.31
CA ASP A 123 -6.49 16.53 -30.51
C ASP A 123 -7.71 15.62 -30.24
N SER A 124 -8.03 15.27 -28.99
CA SER A 124 -9.12 14.33 -28.66
C SER A 124 -10.15 14.95 -27.72
N SER A 125 -11.45 14.79 -28.02
CA SER A 125 -12.51 15.25 -27.13
C SER A 125 -12.51 14.44 -25.83
N GLU A 126 -12.84 15.10 -24.71
CA GLU A 126 -12.93 14.48 -23.38
C GLU A 126 -13.85 13.25 -23.37
N SER A 127 -14.95 13.30 -24.14
CA SER A 127 -15.87 12.17 -24.33
C SER A 127 -15.22 10.97 -25.05
N ALA A 128 -14.30 11.20 -25.99
CA ALA A 128 -13.58 10.14 -26.70
C ALA A 128 -12.48 9.51 -25.82
N ALA A 129 -11.87 10.28 -24.91
CA ALA A 129 -10.97 9.75 -23.90
C ALA A 129 -11.70 8.84 -22.90
N MET A 130 -12.85 9.29 -22.36
CA MET A 130 -13.65 8.49 -21.44
C MET A 130 -14.10 7.16 -22.05
N THR A 131 -14.56 7.19 -23.30
CA THR A 131 -14.99 5.97 -24.02
C THR A 131 -13.83 4.99 -24.19
N ARG A 132 -12.61 5.48 -24.48
CA ARG A 132 -11.41 4.64 -24.57
C ARG A 132 -11.01 4.03 -23.24
N VAL A 133 -11.14 4.78 -22.14
CA VAL A 133 -10.86 4.27 -20.79
C VAL A 133 -11.83 3.15 -20.43
N VAL A 134 -13.12 3.33 -20.70
CA VAL A 134 -14.13 2.28 -20.45
C VAL A 134 -13.82 1.04 -21.27
N ALA A 135 -13.61 1.17 -22.58
CA ALA A 135 -13.28 0.04 -23.44
C ALA A 135 -11.98 -0.68 -23.03
N TRP A 136 -10.98 0.08 -22.55
CA TRP A 136 -9.75 -0.49 -22.02
C TRP A 136 -9.99 -1.28 -20.72
N ASN A 137 -10.80 -0.74 -19.81
CA ASN A 137 -11.14 -1.44 -18.58
C ASN A 137 -11.90 -2.74 -18.87
N ASP A 138 -12.89 -2.70 -19.77
CA ASP A 138 -13.65 -3.89 -20.20
C ASP A 138 -12.71 -4.95 -20.78
N PHE A 139 -11.76 -4.54 -21.64
CA PHE A 139 -10.76 -5.44 -22.21
C PHE A 139 -9.85 -6.07 -21.14
N VAL A 140 -9.42 -5.29 -20.14
CA VAL A 140 -8.59 -5.79 -19.04
C VAL A 140 -9.36 -6.81 -18.21
N ASP A 141 -10.63 -6.53 -17.89
CA ASP A 141 -11.48 -7.43 -17.12
C ASP A 141 -11.73 -8.74 -17.87
N GLU A 142 -12.08 -8.68 -19.15
CA GLU A 142 -12.24 -9.87 -20.01
C GLU A 142 -10.94 -10.69 -20.10
N SER A 143 -9.79 -10.02 -20.21
CA SER A 143 -8.49 -10.69 -20.26
C SER A 143 -8.16 -11.39 -18.94
N LEU A 144 -8.45 -10.76 -17.81
CA LEU A 144 -8.24 -11.35 -16.48
C LEU A 144 -9.17 -12.55 -16.27
N GLU A 145 -10.43 -12.47 -16.69
CA GLU A 145 -11.39 -13.58 -16.67
C GLU A 145 -10.85 -14.76 -17.49
N ARG A 146 -10.37 -14.49 -18.71
CA ARG A 146 -9.80 -15.50 -19.60
C ARG A 146 -8.56 -16.18 -19.01
N VAL A 147 -7.69 -15.41 -18.37
CA VAL A 147 -6.50 -15.96 -17.69
C VAL A 147 -6.92 -16.86 -16.52
N ARG A 148 -7.93 -16.47 -15.74
CA ARG A 148 -8.47 -17.32 -14.66
C ARG A 148 -9.05 -18.62 -15.21
N GLU A 149 -9.86 -18.56 -16.27
CA GLU A 149 -10.40 -19.75 -16.93
C GLU A 149 -9.29 -20.70 -17.40
N LEU A 150 -8.20 -20.16 -17.97
CA LEU A 150 -7.06 -20.95 -18.42
C LEU A 150 -6.30 -21.59 -17.24
N ILE A 151 -6.14 -20.87 -16.13
CA ILE A 151 -5.54 -21.40 -14.90
C ILE A 151 -6.40 -22.53 -14.34
N ASP A 152 -7.71 -22.34 -14.24
CA ASP A 152 -8.65 -23.33 -13.74
C ASP A 152 -8.69 -24.58 -14.64
N GLN A 153 -8.64 -24.40 -15.96
CA GLN A 153 -8.49 -25.49 -16.93
C GLN A 153 -7.16 -26.23 -16.75
N LEU A 154 -6.07 -25.54 -16.46
CA LEU A 154 -4.76 -26.17 -16.23
C LEU A 154 -4.76 -27.01 -14.94
N ILE A 155 -5.37 -26.49 -13.87
CA ILE A 155 -5.52 -27.18 -12.58
C ILE A 155 -6.40 -28.43 -12.73
N THR A 156 -7.50 -28.32 -13.48
CA THR A 156 -8.46 -29.43 -13.69
C THR A 156 -7.98 -30.48 -14.68
N VAL A 157 -7.27 -30.11 -15.75
CA VAL A 157 -6.76 -31.05 -16.77
C VAL A 157 -5.43 -31.71 -16.35
N GLY A 158 -4.63 -31.05 -15.52
CA GLY A 158 -3.32 -31.54 -15.09
C GLY A 158 -3.35 -32.64 -14.02
N GLY A 159 -4.51 -32.92 -13.39
CA GLY A 159 -4.55 -33.79 -12.20
C GLY A 159 -3.59 -33.29 -11.10
N ILE A 160 -3.27 -32.00 -11.11
CA ILE A 160 -2.48 -31.36 -10.08
C ILE A 160 -3.50 -31.05 -8.98
N GLU A 161 -3.70 -32.00 -8.07
CA GLU A 161 -4.25 -31.65 -6.77
C GLU A 161 -3.49 -30.41 -6.28
N PRO A 162 -4.15 -29.37 -5.75
CA PRO A 162 -3.44 -28.25 -5.15
C PRO A 162 -2.47 -28.87 -4.16
N ASN A 163 -1.17 -28.84 -4.48
CA ASN A 163 -0.14 -29.48 -3.67
C ASN A 163 -0.48 -29.10 -2.24
N ALA A 164 -0.79 -30.10 -1.40
CA ALA A 164 -1.03 -29.90 0.02
C ALA A 164 0.02 -28.89 0.48
N PRO A 165 -0.39 -27.76 1.09
CA PRO A 165 0.46 -26.60 1.27
C PRO A 165 1.80 -27.12 1.76
N VAL A 166 2.83 -27.01 0.90
CA VAL A 166 4.18 -27.43 1.25
C VAL A 166 4.41 -26.74 2.58
N PRO A 167 4.69 -27.45 3.68
CA PRO A 167 4.79 -26.83 4.99
C PRO A 167 5.88 -25.79 4.90
N HIS A 168 5.48 -24.54 4.65
CA HIS A 168 6.37 -23.42 4.67
C HIS A 168 6.83 -23.38 6.11
N PRO A 169 8.15 -23.48 6.38
CA PRO A 169 8.62 -23.34 7.74
C PRO A 169 8.05 -22.02 8.23
N SER A 170 7.29 -22.06 9.35
CA SER A 170 6.73 -20.84 9.92
C SER A 170 7.81 -19.78 9.98
N ALA A 171 7.46 -18.49 9.82
CA ALA A 171 8.47 -17.42 9.88
C ALA A 171 9.36 -17.58 11.12
N ALA A 172 8.78 -18.02 12.25
CA ALA A 172 9.51 -18.39 13.47
C ALA A 172 10.56 -19.50 13.28
N ALA A 173 10.26 -20.57 12.54
CA ALA A 173 11.19 -21.64 12.22
C ALA A 173 12.29 -21.21 11.23
N MET A 174 11.96 -20.31 10.28
CA MET A 174 12.97 -19.71 9.40
C MET A 174 13.93 -18.81 10.17
N PHE A 175 13.41 -18.00 11.11
CA PHE A 175 14.22 -17.15 11.98
C PHE A 175 15.11 -17.97 12.92
N ASP A 176 14.59 -19.06 13.51
CA ASP A 176 15.35 -19.94 14.40
C ASP A 176 16.45 -20.73 13.65
N ALA A 177 16.23 -21.10 12.37
CA ALA A 177 17.25 -21.73 11.54
C ALA A 177 18.38 -20.75 11.12
N LEU A 178 18.01 -19.48 10.84
CA LEU A 178 18.97 -18.41 10.56
C LEU A 178 19.83 -18.06 11.78
N ASP A 179 19.23 -18.01 12.98
CA ASP A 179 19.96 -17.79 14.24
C ASP A 179 20.90 -18.95 14.59
N LYS A 180 20.56 -20.18 14.20
CA LYS A 180 21.38 -21.38 14.42
C LYS A 180 22.43 -21.62 13.34
N GLY A 181 22.46 -20.82 12.28
CA GLY A 181 23.44 -20.93 11.19
C GLY A 181 23.33 -22.22 10.38
N ILE A 182 22.21 -22.93 10.46
CA ILE A 182 21.96 -24.14 9.68
C ILE A 182 21.21 -23.68 8.43
N GLY A 183 21.91 -23.64 7.29
CA GLY A 183 21.29 -23.38 6.00
C GLY A 183 20.18 -24.40 5.72
N LEU A 184 19.05 -23.92 5.17
CA LEU A 184 17.95 -24.75 4.68
C LEU A 184 18.43 -25.71 3.59
#